data_AF-A0A409VL57-F1
#
_entry.id   AF-A0A409VL57-F1
#
_cell.length_a   1.000
_cell.length_b   1.000
_cell.length_c   1.000
_cell.angle_alpha   90.00
_cell.angle_beta   90.00
_cell.angle_gamma   90.00
#
_symmetry.space_group_name_H-M   'P 1'
#
loop_
_entity.id
_entity.type
_entity.pdbx_description
1 polymer ?
#
loop_
_entity_poly.entity_id
_entity_poly.type
_entity_poly.pdbx_seq_one_letter_code
_entity_poly.pdbx_strand_id
1 'polypeptide(L)'
;PPHHTTKTKSHPTTSKTTSTPPTQTPPPPPPPGYTPTFSNITCAVQADDYLTFGLVDTEEDCTAMCDSVAGCVFVNAYHDVNGKDGSPQLTCSLFGKCHDASAADNCGGQSQPDGSTDFITNSDGFCKNGNSV
;
A
#
# COMPACT_ATOMS: atom_id res chain seq x y z
N PRO A 1 -34.71 -17.79 26.14
CA PRO A 1 -33.78 -17.46 27.24
C PRO A 1 -33.86 -18.49 28.39
N PRO A 2 -32.87 -18.61 29.31
CA PRO A 2 -31.63 -17.83 29.47
C PRO A 2 -30.36 -18.73 29.49
N HIS A 3 -29.15 -18.20 29.29
CA HIS A 3 -28.31 -17.62 30.35
C HIS A 3 -27.60 -16.33 29.92
N HIS A 4 -27.71 -15.33 30.79
CA HIS A 4 -26.92 -14.09 30.87
C HIS A 4 -25.46 -14.43 31.24
N THR A 5 -24.44 -13.66 30.83
CA THR A 5 -23.94 -12.50 31.61
C THR A 5 -23.02 -11.52 30.82
N THR A 6 -23.36 -10.22 30.93
CA THR A 6 -22.55 -9.00 31.18
C THR A 6 -21.13 -8.75 30.59
N LYS A 7 -21.05 -7.65 29.82
CA LYS A 7 -20.08 -6.53 29.78
C LYS A 7 -18.66 -6.71 30.38
N THR A 8 -17.63 -6.28 29.64
CA THR A 8 -16.61 -5.26 30.06
C THR A 8 -15.75 -4.82 28.86
N LYS A 9 -15.61 -3.49 28.67
CA LYS A 9 -14.62 -2.84 27.79
C LYS A 9 -13.21 -3.20 28.28
N SER A 10 -12.31 -3.57 27.38
CA SER A 10 -10.88 -3.27 27.48
C SER A 10 -10.21 -3.46 26.12
N HIS A 11 -9.65 -2.37 25.60
CA HIS A 11 -8.60 -2.37 24.60
C HIS A 11 -7.31 -2.85 25.32
N PRO A 12 -6.57 -3.83 24.80
CA PRO A 12 -5.17 -3.94 25.12
C PRO A 12 -4.35 -3.70 23.85
N THR A 13 -3.64 -2.58 23.87
CA THR A 13 -2.47 -2.32 23.05
C THR A 13 -1.44 -3.43 23.24
N THR A 14 -0.59 -3.60 22.22
CA THR A 14 0.68 -4.34 22.20
C THR A 14 0.65 -5.87 22.28
N SER A 15 0.91 -6.49 21.13
CA SER A 15 1.74 -7.70 21.08
C SER A 15 2.77 -7.56 19.97
N LYS A 16 3.98 -7.27 20.45
CA LYS A 16 5.25 -7.21 19.77
C LYS A 16 5.65 -8.64 19.42
N THR A 17 5.53 -9.06 18.17
CA THR A 17 6.05 -10.36 17.72
C THR A 17 7.39 -10.16 17.05
N THR A 18 8.44 -10.46 17.82
CA THR A 18 9.82 -10.63 17.40
C THR A 18 9.90 -11.70 16.31
N SER A 19 10.27 -11.29 15.10
CA SER A 19 10.87 -12.16 14.10
C SER A 19 11.96 -11.32 13.44
N THR A 20 13.17 -11.86 13.31
CA THR A 20 14.31 -11.18 12.69
C THR A 20 14.51 -11.78 11.29
N PRO A 21 14.14 -11.09 10.20
CA PRO A 21 14.55 -11.43 8.84
C PRO A 21 15.90 -10.75 8.50
N PRO A 22 16.59 -11.16 7.41
CA PRO A 22 17.96 -10.75 7.13
C PRO A 22 18.06 -9.24 7.04
N THR A 23 19.21 -8.67 7.41
CA THR A 23 19.53 -7.24 7.53
C THR A 23 18.86 -6.36 6.46
N GLN A 24 17.59 -6.03 6.66
CA GLN A 24 16.91 -5.00 5.91
C GLN A 24 17.47 -3.70 6.45
N THR A 25 18.15 -2.97 5.58
CA THR A 25 18.39 -1.54 5.77
C THR A 25 17.10 -0.93 6.33
N PRO A 26 17.17 -0.04 7.35
CA PRO A 26 15.98 0.64 7.85
C PRO A 26 15.14 1.13 6.65
N PRO A 27 13.81 0.96 6.69
CA PRO A 27 12.97 1.44 5.59
C PRO A 27 13.29 2.91 5.32
N PRO A 28 13.26 3.34 4.04
CA PRO A 28 13.49 4.73 3.71
C PRO A 28 12.59 5.64 4.57
N PRO A 29 13.06 6.84 4.94
CA PRO A 29 12.17 7.81 5.56
C PRO A 29 10.98 8.09 4.61
N PRO A 30 9.78 8.38 5.14
CA PRO A 30 8.63 8.69 4.31
C PRO A 30 8.91 9.86 3.36
N PRO A 31 8.32 9.86 2.14
CA PRO A 31 8.45 10.97 1.22
C PRO A 31 7.98 12.30 1.84
N PRO A 32 8.70 13.42 1.62
CA PRO A 32 8.29 14.73 2.14
C PRO A 32 6.88 15.13 1.69
N GLY A 33 6.08 15.71 2.59
CA GLY A 33 4.72 16.17 2.26
C GLY A 33 3.64 15.08 2.30
N TYR A 34 4.03 13.84 2.60
CA TYR A 34 3.13 12.71 2.75
C TYR A 34 3.30 12.01 4.11
N THR A 35 2.24 11.35 4.56
CA THR A 35 2.22 10.53 5.76
C THR A 35 1.97 9.07 5.36
N PRO A 36 2.78 8.10 5.84
CA PRO A 36 2.54 6.69 5.57
C PRO A 36 1.25 6.23 6.26
N THR A 37 0.45 5.45 5.54
CA THR A 37 -0.85 4.91 5.99
C THR A 37 -0.78 3.41 6.26
N PHE A 38 0.01 2.70 5.46
CA PHE A 38 0.41 1.31 5.64
C PHE A 38 1.76 1.08 4.97
N SER A 39 2.44 -0.01 5.34
CA SER A 39 3.70 -0.37 4.73
C SER A 39 3.94 -1.88 4.63
N ASN A 40 4.70 -2.26 3.59
CA ASN A 40 5.20 -3.59 3.32
C ASN A 40 4.12 -4.69 3.37
N ILE A 41 2.98 -4.45 2.71
CA ILE A 41 1.92 -5.45 2.52
C ILE A 41 2.01 -6.10 1.14
N THR A 42 1.25 -7.19 0.92
CA THR A 42 1.30 -8.00 -0.31
C THR A 42 0.08 -7.79 -1.22
N CYS A 43 -0.63 -6.68 -1.03
CA CYS A 43 -1.80 -6.31 -1.83
C CYS A 43 -1.76 -4.80 -2.10
N ALA A 44 -2.28 -4.41 -3.25
CA ALA A 44 -2.40 -3.02 -3.68
C ALA A 44 -3.83 -2.51 -3.46
N VAL A 45 -3.95 -1.21 -3.25
CA VAL A 45 -5.23 -0.52 -3.09
C VAL A 45 -6.08 -0.69 -4.34
N GLN A 46 -7.35 -1.04 -4.13
CA GLN A 46 -8.36 -1.11 -5.17
C GLN A 46 -9.58 -0.29 -4.74
N ALA A 47 -9.75 0.90 -5.34
CA ALA A 47 -10.77 1.86 -4.94
C ALA A 47 -11.32 2.66 -6.14
N ASP A 48 -12.56 3.18 -5.99
CA ASP A 48 -13.33 3.84 -7.05
C ASP A 48 -12.78 5.22 -7.47
N ASP A 49 -11.96 5.84 -6.62
CA ASP A 49 -11.33 7.15 -6.85
C ASP A 49 -9.92 7.03 -7.47
N TYR A 50 -9.62 5.88 -8.06
CA TYR A 50 -8.44 5.67 -8.88
C TYR A 50 -8.35 6.71 -10.00
N LEU A 51 -7.17 7.31 -10.18
CA LEU A 51 -6.91 8.34 -11.18
C LEU A 51 -6.10 7.77 -12.34
N THR A 52 -4.92 7.22 -12.05
CA THR A 52 -3.97 6.70 -13.04
C THR A 52 -2.89 5.89 -12.34
N PHE A 53 -2.01 5.26 -13.12
CA PHE A 53 -0.76 4.69 -12.65
C PHE A 53 0.43 5.13 -13.48
N GLY A 54 1.63 4.96 -12.93
CA GLY A 54 2.91 5.08 -13.61
C GLY A 54 3.93 4.07 -13.09
N LEU A 55 5.06 3.95 -13.77
CA LEU A 55 6.20 3.16 -13.31
C LEU A 55 7.34 4.11 -12.92
N VAL A 56 7.91 3.91 -11.74
CA VAL A 56 8.95 4.77 -11.17
C VAL A 56 9.99 3.95 -10.39
N ASP A 57 11.16 4.53 -10.14
CA ASP A 57 12.24 3.83 -9.43
C ASP A 57 12.09 3.90 -7.91
N THR A 58 11.45 4.95 -7.38
CA THR A 58 11.35 5.17 -5.92
C THR A 58 9.97 5.65 -5.46
N GLU A 59 9.67 5.50 -4.18
CA GLU A 59 8.47 6.05 -3.55
C GLU A 59 8.44 7.58 -3.61
N GLU A 60 9.62 8.24 -3.55
CA GLU A 60 9.73 9.69 -3.71
C GLU A 60 9.27 10.12 -5.11
N ASP A 61 9.76 9.45 -6.16
CA ASP A 61 9.31 9.68 -7.54
C ASP A 61 7.82 9.43 -7.71
N CYS A 62 7.27 8.44 -6.98
CA CYS A 62 5.86 8.13 -6.98
C CYS A 62 5.01 9.27 -6.39
N THR A 63 5.45 9.85 -5.26
CA THR A 63 4.79 11.03 -4.68
C THR A 63 4.97 12.29 -5.53
N ALA A 64 6.13 12.47 -6.18
CA ALA A 64 6.35 13.56 -7.13
C ALA A 64 5.43 13.43 -8.35
N MET A 65 5.18 12.20 -8.83
CA MET A 65 4.18 11.93 -9.86
C MET A 65 2.78 12.36 -9.40
N CYS A 66 2.37 12.00 -8.18
CA CYS A 66 1.10 12.45 -7.60
C CYS A 66 0.98 13.97 -7.54
N ASP A 67 2.04 14.69 -7.19
CA ASP A 67 2.03 16.16 -7.17
C ASP A 67 1.82 16.80 -8.55
N SER A 68 2.17 16.09 -9.62
CA SER A 68 1.92 16.54 -11.01
C SER A 68 0.51 16.23 -11.52
N VAL A 69 -0.24 15.33 -10.85
CA VAL A 69 -1.56 14.89 -11.27
C VAL A 69 -2.65 15.64 -10.51
N ALA A 70 -3.45 16.40 -11.25
CA ALA A 70 -4.56 17.17 -10.68
C ALA A 70 -5.54 16.23 -9.95
N GLY A 71 -5.83 16.57 -8.69
CA GLY A 71 -6.74 15.79 -7.83
C GLY A 71 -6.08 14.61 -7.11
N CYS A 72 -4.79 14.34 -7.31
CA CYS A 72 -4.11 13.27 -6.59
C CYS A 72 -3.84 13.65 -5.11
N VAL A 73 -4.32 12.78 -4.22
CA VAL A 73 -4.27 12.92 -2.76
C VAL A 73 -3.54 11.75 -2.11
N PHE A 74 -3.52 10.59 -2.77
CA PHE A 74 -2.96 9.36 -2.22
C PHE A 74 -2.21 8.56 -3.26
N VAL A 75 -1.19 7.87 -2.77
CA VAL A 75 -0.28 7.05 -3.55
C VAL A 75 -0.22 5.66 -2.92
N ASN A 76 -0.33 4.62 -3.75
CA ASN A 76 0.11 3.29 -3.39
C ASN A 76 1.25 2.86 -4.33
N ALA A 77 2.44 2.74 -3.76
CA ALA A 77 3.65 2.27 -4.44
C ALA A 77 3.83 0.78 -4.15
N TYR A 78 4.05 -0.05 -5.18
CA TYR A 78 4.25 -1.49 -4.99
C TYR A 78 5.00 -2.13 -6.15
N HIS A 79 5.60 -3.30 -5.94
CA HIS A 79 6.10 -4.13 -7.02
C HIS A 79 5.02 -5.09 -7.51
N ASP A 80 4.77 -5.07 -8.81
CA ASP A 80 3.91 -6.02 -9.52
C ASP A 80 4.80 -7.09 -10.16
N VAL A 81 5.17 -8.10 -9.38
CA VAL A 81 6.16 -9.11 -9.79
C VAL A 81 5.53 -10.04 -10.81
N ASN A 82 6.23 -10.26 -11.92
CA ASN A 82 5.70 -10.93 -13.11
C ASN A 82 4.47 -10.25 -13.70
N GLY A 83 4.14 -9.02 -13.28
CA GLY A 83 3.06 -8.24 -13.85
C GLY A 83 3.39 -7.72 -15.25
N LYS A 84 2.71 -6.63 -15.63
CA LYS A 84 2.78 -6.08 -16.99
C LYS A 84 4.23 -5.86 -17.45
N ASP A 85 4.62 -6.63 -18.48
CA ASP A 85 5.93 -6.61 -19.13
C ASP A 85 7.14 -6.94 -18.22
N GLY A 86 6.90 -7.47 -17.02
CA GLY A 86 7.95 -7.89 -16.08
C GLY A 86 8.82 -6.74 -15.57
N SER A 87 8.31 -5.52 -15.55
CA SER A 87 9.07 -4.34 -15.11
C SER A 87 9.55 -4.48 -13.66
N PRO A 88 10.83 -4.19 -13.36
CA PRO A 88 11.33 -4.19 -11.99
C PRO A 88 10.95 -2.91 -11.20
N GLN A 89 10.42 -1.89 -11.88
CA GLN A 89 10.04 -0.60 -11.28
C GLN A 89 8.84 -0.76 -10.33
N LEU A 90 8.68 0.21 -9.44
CA LEU A 90 7.48 0.34 -8.64
C LEU A 90 6.32 0.78 -9.54
N THR A 91 5.19 0.11 -9.40
CA THR A 91 3.92 0.64 -9.86
C THR A 91 3.44 1.68 -8.87
N CYS A 92 3.14 2.87 -9.39
CA CYS A 92 2.66 4.02 -8.65
C CYS A 92 1.18 4.25 -8.96
N SER A 93 0.28 3.69 -8.15
CA SER A 93 -1.17 3.86 -8.32
C SER A 93 -1.64 5.11 -7.56
N LEU A 94 -2.31 6.01 -8.26
CA LEU A 94 -2.71 7.33 -7.77
C LEU A 94 -4.22 7.41 -7.54
N PHE A 95 -4.63 8.00 -6.42
CA PHE A 95 -6.02 8.07 -5.99
C PHE A 95 -6.41 9.46 -5.50
N GLY A 96 -7.70 9.77 -5.60
CA GLY A 96 -8.29 11.08 -5.23
C GLY A 96 -8.58 11.27 -3.74
N LYS A 97 -8.49 10.21 -2.93
CA LYS A 97 -8.73 10.19 -1.48
C LYS A 97 -7.67 9.34 -0.79
N CYS A 98 -7.46 9.58 0.49
CA CYS A 98 -6.58 8.73 1.29
C CYS A 98 -7.23 7.38 1.59
N HIS A 99 -6.41 6.34 1.60
CA HIS A 99 -6.79 4.96 1.87
C HIS A 99 -5.87 4.38 2.94
N ASP A 100 -6.30 3.32 3.62
CA ASP A 100 -5.46 2.47 4.46
C ASP A 100 -5.38 1.05 3.90
N ALA A 101 -4.71 0.16 4.64
CA ALA A 101 -4.53 -1.24 4.26
C ALA A 101 -5.86 -2.00 4.08
N SER A 102 -7.00 -1.50 4.59
CA SER A 102 -8.29 -2.17 4.38
C SER A 102 -8.83 -2.05 2.96
N ALA A 103 -8.30 -1.10 2.17
CA ALA A 103 -8.62 -0.98 0.74
C ALA A 103 -7.66 -1.79 -0.15
N ALA A 104 -6.65 -2.44 0.43
CA ALA A 104 -5.63 -3.19 -0.30
C ALA A 104 -6.10 -4.61 -0.62
N ASP A 105 -6.95 -4.73 -1.64
CA ASP A 105 -7.62 -5.99 -2.01
C ASP A 105 -7.03 -6.66 -3.26
N ASN A 106 -6.20 -5.95 -4.04
CA ASN A 106 -5.58 -6.50 -5.24
C ASN A 106 -4.23 -7.14 -4.91
N CYS A 107 -4.19 -8.45 -4.72
CA CYS A 107 -2.97 -9.18 -4.36
C CYS A 107 -2.27 -9.83 -5.57
N GLY A 108 -2.71 -9.55 -6.80
CA GLY A 108 -2.32 -10.29 -8.00
C GLY A 108 -3.06 -11.64 -8.11
N GLY A 109 -2.48 -12.58 -8.86
CA GLY A 109 -3.01 -13.91 -9.09
C GLY A 109 -3.42 -14.19 -10.54
N GLN A 110 -3.18 -13.25 -11.45
CA GLN A 110 -3.43 -13.38 -12.87
C GLN A 110 -2.33 -14.22 -13.55
N SER A 111 -2.74 -15.14 -14.42
CA SER A 111 -1.80 -15.91 -15.25
C SER A 111 -1.25 -15.06 -16.39
N GLN A 112 0.06 -15.14 -16.60
CA GLN A 112 0.78 -14.42 -17.62
C GLN A 112 1.05 -15.29 -18.87
N PRO A 113 1.34 -14.69 -20.04
CA PRO A 113 1.58 -15.46 -21.27
C PRO A 113 2.75 -16.46 -21.20
N ASP A 114 3.72 -16.24 -20.31
CA ASP A 114 4.85 -17.13 -20.07
C ASP A 114 4.56 -18.26 -19.07
N GLY A 115 3.33 -18.31 -18.55
CA GLY A 115 2.87 -19.29 -17.57
C GLY A 115 3.19 -18.94 -16.11
N SER A 116 3.81 -17.79 -15.84
CA SER A 116 3.95 -17.27 -14.49
C SER A 116 2.62 -16.73 -13.95
N THR A 117 2.56 -16.56 -12.63
CA THR A 117 1.47 -15.85 -11.95
C THR A 117 2.05 -14.57 -11.36
N ASP A 118 1.35 -13.45 -11.52
CA ASP A 118 1.74 -12.21 -10.89
C ASP A 118 1.39 -12.18 -9.40
N PHE A 119 2.09 -11.32 -8.67
CA PHE A 119 1.81 -11.08 -7.26
C PHE A 119 2.35 -9.72 -6.83
N ILE A 120 1.68 -9.13 -5.84
CA ILE A 120 2.08 -7.83 -5.30
C ILE A 120 3.02 -8.02 -4.11
N THR A 121 4.08 -7.22 -4.06
CA THR A 121 5.01 -7.16 -2.93
C THR A 121 5.46 -5.72 -2.65
N ASN A 122 5.99 -5.49 -1.45
CA ASN A 122 6.46 -4.18 -0.97
C ASN A 122 5.44 -3.07 -1.26
N SER A 123 4.17 -3.31 -0.90
CA SER A 123 3.11 -2.34 -1.10
C SER A 123 3.05 -1.37 0.07
N ASP A 124 3.25 -0.10 -0.25
CA ASP A 124 3.33 1.01 0.69
C ASP A 124 2.33 2.11 0.28
N GLY A 125 1.68 2.72 1.27
CA GLY A 125 0.60 3.68 1.06
C GLY A 125 0.89 5.04 1.69
N PHE A 126 0.74 6.12 0.93
CA PHE A 126 1.08 7.48 1.36
C PHE A 126 -0.07 8.45 1.10
N CYS A 127 -0.52 9.11 2.17
CA CYS A 127 -1.56 10.15 2.13
C CYS A 127 -0.91 11.53 2.16
N LYS A 128 -1.28 12.41 1.23
CA LYS A 128 -0.78 13.80 1.21
C LYS A 128 -1.20 14.52 2.49
N ASN A 129 -0.24 15.21 3.12
CA ASN A 129 -0.45 15.88 4.40
C ASN A 129 -1.63 16.88 4.33
N GLY A 130 -2.40 16.93 5.41
CA GLY A 130 -3.62 17.76 5.50
C GLY A 130 -4.89 17.03 5.06
N ASN A 131 -4.78 15.81 4.54
CA ASN A 131 -5.91 14.91 4.28
C ASN A 131 -5.99 13.82 5.35
N SER A 132 -7.13 13.15 5.44
CA SER A 132 -7.36 12.03 6.38
C SER A 132 -7.81 10.81 5.61
N VAL A 133 -7.38 9.64 6.10
CA VAL A 133 -7.96 8.33 5.73
C VAL A 133 -9.38 8.24 6.29
#